data_AF-A0A2H6LLQ2-F1
#
_entry.id   AF-A0A2H6LLQ2-F1
#
_cell.length_a   1.000
_cell.length_b   1.000
_cell.length_c   1.000
_cell.angle_alpha   90.00
_cell.angle_beta   90.00
_cell.angle_gamma   90.00
#
_symmetry.space_group_name_H-M   'P 1'
#
loop_
_entity.id
_entity.type
_entity.pdbx_description
1 polymer ?
#
loop_
_entity_poly.entity_id
_entity_poly.type
_entity_poly.pdbx_seq_one_letter_code
_entity_poly.pdbx_strand_id
1 'polypeptide(L)'
;MYHTHSPTVSLFQKAAQAGEFLVTAEVAPPKGGNPAHTIEMAATLKGRVHAVNITDGSRAVLRMSSLVASAILLQNGIEPVCQMACRDRNRIALQADLMGAHALGIRNILALTGDPVKAGDHPDAKSVFDLESVRLLQLIQKMNQGVDCNDKPLTDGATDLFVGAAVDPQCGSWSGLQSRFERKIAAGAQFFQSQLITDFERLEKFMDKIASVHNKPILAGIFLLKSAKNAQFINRCVPGVNIPEHIIDRLAKAKDPLEEGVKIAAEQVQIARQLCHGVHIMAVKREDLIPKILDLAGVESVELVVAK
;
A
#
# COMPACT_ATOMS: atom_id res chain seq x y z
N MET A 1 -2.00 -33.13 -6.46
CA MET A 1 -0.53 -33.05 -6.43
C MET A 1 -0.18 -31.62 -6.11
N TYR A 2 0.41 -31.35 -4.94
CA TYR A 2 0.91 -30.01 -4.64
C TYR A 2 2.19 -29.82 -5.45
N HIS A 3 2.13 -28.99 -6.49
CA HIS A 3 3.35 -28.52 -7.15
C HIS A 3 4.16 -27.76 -6.11
N THR A 4 5.31 -28.29 -5.74
CA THR A 4 6.36 -27.58 -5.02
C THR A 4 6.77 -26.38 -5.87
N HIS A 5 6.08 -25.25 -5.71
CA HIS A 5 6.55 -23.98 -6.26
C HIS A 5 7.86 -23.67 -5.54
N SER A 6 8.99 -23.72 -6.26
CA SER A 6 10.21 -23.04 -5.80
C SER A 6 9.84 -21.62 -5.39
N PRO A 7 10.48 -21.03 -4.36
CA PRO A 7 10.16 -19.67 -3.93
C PRO A 7 10.47 -18.70 -5.07
N THR A 8 9.44 -18.38 -5.85
CA THR A 8 9.51 -17.35 -6.88
C THR A 8 9.34 -16.02 -6.18
N VAL A 9 10.46 -15.32 -6.02
CA VAL A 9 10.51 -13.90 -5.64
C VAL A 9 9.47 -13.15 -6.49
N SER A 10 8.59 -12.37 -5.85
CA SER A 10 7.50 -11.65 -6.52
C SER A 10 8.04 -10.63 -7.53
N LEU A 11 7.22 -10.22 -8.51
CA LEU A 11 7.60 -9.18 -9.46
C LEU A 11 8.00 -7.89 -8.75
N PHE A 12 7.20 -7.47 -7.77
CA PHE A 12 7.45 -6.27 -6.98
C PHE A 12 8.75 -6.34 -6.18
N GLN A 13 9.05 -7.47 -5.55
CA GLN A 13 10.28 -7.66 -4.81
C GLN A 13 11.51 -7.65 -5.74
N LYS A 14 11.42 -8.28 -6.93
CA LYS A 14 12.49 -8.23 -7.93
C LYS A 14 12.78 -6.81 -8.38
N ALA A 15 11.75 -6.05 -8.75
CA ALA A 15 11.89 -4.64 -9.15
C ALA A 15 12.51 -3.80 -8.03
N ALA A 16 12.10 -4.04 -6.77
CA ALA A 16 12.65 -3.34 -5.61
C ALA A 16 14.13 -3.65 -5.40
N GLN A 17 14.55 -4.90 -5.62
CA GLN A 17 15.95 -5.32 -5.53
C GLN A 17 16.80 -4.82 -6.72
N ALA A 18 16.20 -4.67 -7.89
CA ALA A 18 16.83 -4.11 -9.08
C ALA A 18 17.00 -2.58 -9.02
N GLY A 19 16.39 -1.91 -8.05
CA GLY A 19 16.42 -0.45 -7.94
C GLY A 19 15.57 0.25 -9.00
N GLU A 20 14.58 -0.45 -9.56
CA GLU A 20 13.63 0.14 -10.50
C GLU A 20 12.75 1.20 -9.83
N PHE A 21 12.19 2.10 -10.63
CA PHE A 21 11.19 3.05 -10.12
C PHE A 21 9.87 2.33 -9.86
N LEU A 22 9.59 2.06 -8.58
CA LEU A 22 8.46 1.25 -8.16
C LEU A 22 7.13 1.96 -8.37
N VAL A 23 6.16 1.24 -8.92
CA VAL A 23 4.80 1.75 -9.14
C VAL A 23 3.84 0.75 -8.54
N THR A 24 3.06 1.19 -7.56
CA THR A 24 1.92 0.43 -7.06
C THR A 24 0.64 1.25 -7.19
N ALA A 25 -0.49 0.56 -7.26
CA ALA A 25 -1.81 1.17 -7.25
C ALA A 25 -2.67 0.56 -6.14
N GLU A 26 -3.67 1.28 -5.67
CA GLU A 26 -4.61 0.78 -4.67
C GLU A 26 -5.93 0.32 -5.30
N VAL A 27 -6.39 -0.86 -4.92
CA VAL A 27 -7.73 -1.38 -5.22
C VAL A 27 -8.40 -1.80 -3.90
N ALA A 28 -9.65 -1.37 -3.72
CA ALA A 28 -10.44 -1.77 -2.56
C ALA A 28 -11.21 -3.08 -2.86
N PRO A 29 -11.23 -4.04 -1.92
CA PRO A 29 -12.14 -5.18 -2.04
C PRO A 29 -13.61 -4.73 -2.10
N PRO A 30 -14.51 -5.55 -2.66
CA PRO A 30 -15.93 -5.23 -2.72
C PRO A 30 -16.57 -5.22 -1.31
N LYS A 31 -17.69 -4.49 -1.15
CA LYS A 31 -18.52 -4.56 0.06
C LYS A 31 -19.31 -5.88 0.19
N GLY A 32 -19.52 -6.57 -0.93
CA GLY A 32 -20.21 -7.86 -0.99
C GLY A 32 -19.29 -8.98 -1.49
N GLY A 33 -19.86 -10.16 -1.71
CA GLY A 33 -19.10 -11.35 -2.12
C GLY A 33 -18.72 -11.44 -3.60
N ASN A 34 -19.15 -10.51 -4.46
CA ASN A 34 -18.86 -10.54 -5.89
C ASN A 34 -17.61 -9.72 -6.23
N PRO A 35 -16.51 -10.35 -6.70
CA PRO A 35 -15.25 -9.66 -7.03
C PRO A 35 -15.18 -9.13 -8.47
N ALA A 36 -16.19 -9.33 -9.32
CA ALA A 36 -16.10 -9.06 -10.76
C ALA A 36 -15.61 -7.64 -11.10
N HIS A 37 -16.19 -6.62 -10.47
CA HIS A 37 -15.78 -5.23 -10.69
C HIS A 37 -14.36 -4.95 -10.18
N THR A 38 -13.96 -5.55 -9.06
CA THR A 38 -12.60 -5.43 -8.52
C THR A 38 -11.58 -6.05 -9.47
N ILE A 39 -11.90 -7.19 -10.10
CA ILE A 39 -11.06 -7.82 -11.12
C ILE A 39 -10.97 -6.93 -12.37
N GLU A 40 -12.10 -6.41 -12.85
CA GLU A 40 -12.15 -5.52 -14.02
C GLU A 40 -11.26 -4.28 -13.84
N MET A 41 -11.37 -3.60 -12.70
CA MET A 41 -10.54 -2.43 -12.39
C MET A 41 -9.07 -2.79 -12.18
N ALA A 42 -8.77 -3.92 -11.54
CA ALA A 42 -7.38 -4.34 -11.35
C ALA A 42 -6.73 -4.78 -12.68
N ALA A 43 -7.51 -5.30 -13.64
CA ALA A 43 -7.03 -5.67 -14.96
C ALA A 43 -6.54 -4.47 -15.79
N THR A 44 -7.12 -3.27 -15.60
CA THR A 44 -6.64 -2.04 -16.28
C THR A 44 -5.23 -1.62 -15.83
N LEU A 45 -4.74 -2.18 -14.73
CA LEU A 45 -3.43 -1.86 -14.14
C LEU A 45 -2.33 -2.84 -14.58
N LYS A 46 -2.70 -3.95 -15.24
CA LYS A 46 -1.77 -4.99 -15.65
C LYS A 46 -0.74 -4.43 -16.65
N GLY A 47 0.54 -4.64 -16.38
CA GLY A 47 1.65 -4.08 -17.17
C GLY A 47 1.88 -2.58 -16.97
N ARG A 48 1.15 -1.94 -16.05
CA ARG A 48 1.31 -0.52 -15.69
C ARG A 48 1.84 -0.33 -14.28
N VAL A 49 1.64 -1.32 -13.41
CA VAL A 49 2.11 -1.31 -12.03
C VAL A 49 2.84 -2.61 -11.70
N HIS A 50 3.79 -2.55 -10.77
CA HIS A 50 4.56 -3.70 -10.29
C HIS A 50 3.74 -4.57 -9.34
N ALA A 51 2.83 -3.95 -8.58
CA ALA A 51 1.84 -4.64 -7.74
C ALA A 51 0.65 -3.75 -7.40
N VAL A 52 -0.45 -4.39 -6.99
CA VAL A 52 -1.69 -3.72 -6.55
C VAL A 52 -1.88 -3.94 -5.06
N ASN A 53 -1.91 -2.85 -4.29
CA ASN A 53 -2.31 -2.85 -2.90
C ASN A 53 -3.79 -3.21 -2.76
N ILE A 54 -4.07 -4.24 -1.95
CA ILE A 54 -5.42 -4.66 -1.61
C ILE A 54 -5.71 -4.22 -0.20
N THR A 55 -6.66 -3.28 -0.05
CA THR A 55 -6.94 -2.65 1.25
C THR A 55 -7.61 -3.60 2.24
N ASP A 56 -7.29 -3.43 3.53
CA ASP A 56 -7.86 -4.22 4.61
C ASP A 56 -8.78 -3.37 5.50
N GLY A 57 -9.98 -3.11 4.96
CA GLY A 57 -10.98 -2.27 5.62
C GLY A 57 -10.47 -0.84 5.84
N SER A 58 -10.11 -0.16 4.75
CA SER A 58 -9.70 1.25 4.76
C SER A 58 -10.73 2.11 5.52
N ARG A 59 -10.27 2.93 6.48
CA ARG A 59 -11.10 3.70 7.43
C ARG A 59 -12.05 2.82 8.27
N ALA A 60 -11.65 1.58 8.55
CA ALA A 60 -12.45 0.57 9.25
C ALA A 60 -13.83 0.28 8.62
N VAL A 61 -13.97 0.49 7.31
CA VAL A 61 -15.21 0.18 6.58
C VAL A 61 -15.22 -1.31 6.19
N LEU A 62 -16.30 -2.02 6.50
CA LEU A 62 -16.44 -3.45 6.18
C LEU A 62 -16.30 -3.70 4.67
N ARG A 63 -15.44 -4.68 4.33
CA ARG A 63 -15.18 -5.18 2.98
C ARG A 63 -14.88 -6.68 3.01
N MET A 64 -14.90 -7.31 1.84
CA MET A 64 -14.33 -8.65 1.64
C MET A 64 -12.89 -8.70 2.18
N SER A 65 -12.50 -9.86 2.74
CA SER A 65 -11.15 -10.09 3.25
C SER A 65 -10.07 -9.70 2.22
N SER A 66 -9.11 -8.87 2.64
CA SER A 66 -7.96 -8.47 1.84
C SER A 66 -7.15 -9.67 1.33
N LEU A 67 -6.99 -10.69 2.17
CA LEU A 67 -6.32 -11.94 1.82
C LEU A 67 -7.02 -12.67 0.67
N VAL A 68 -8.34 -12.81 0.76
CA VAL A 68 -9.15 -13.50 -0.26
C VAL A 68 -9.16 -12.72 -1.57
N ALA A 69 -9.34 -11.40 -1.51
CA ALA A 69 -9.27 -10.54 -2.69
C ALA A 69 -7.87 -10.59 -3.34
N SER A 70 -6.80 -10.61 -2.54
CA SER A 70 -5.43 -10.78 -3.03
C SER A 70 -5.24 -12.12 -3.77
N ALA A 71 -5.77 -13.21 -3.22
CA ALA A 71 -5.70 -14.53 -3.85
C ALA A 71 -6.46 -14.58 -5.18
N ILE A 72 -7.65 -13.97 -5.23
CA ILE A 72 -8.45 -13.87 -6.46
C ILE A 72 -7.69 -13.08 -7.53
N LEU A 73 -7.07 -11.95 -7.19
CA LEU A 73 -6.32 -11.15 -8.15
C LEU A 73 -5.03 -11.84 -8.60
N LEU A 74 -4.34 -12.54 -7.70
CA LEU A 74 -3.18 -13.35 -8.06
C LEU A 74 -3.55 -14.44 -9.09
N GLN A 75 -4.70 -15.11 -8.92
CA GLN A 75 -5.22 -16.06 -9.91
C GLN A 75 -5.56 -15.43 -11.27
N ASN A 76 -5.78 -14.12 -11.32
CA ASN A 76 -5.97 -13.35 -12.56
C ASN A 76 -4.66 -12.73 -13.09
N GLY A 77 -3.51 -13.14 -12.53
CA GLY A 77 -2.18 -12.67 -12.95
C GLY A 77 -1.91 -11.21 -12.59
N ILE A 78 -2.45 -10.76 -11.46
CA ILE A 78 -2.22 -9.43 -10.89
C ILE A 78 -1.51 -9.62 -9.55
N GLU A 79 -0.27 -9.12 -9.45
CA GLU A 79 0.57 -9.24 -8.26
C GLU A 79 -0.01 -8.39 -7.11
N PRO A 80 -0.42 -8.99 -5.98
CA PRO A 80 -0.97 -8.23 -4.86
C PRO A 80 0.10 -7.78 -3.85
N VAL A 81 -0.13 -6.62 -3.25
CA VAL A 81 0.37 -6.29 -1.90
C VAL A 81 -0.82 -6.39 -0.94
N CYS A 82 -0.89 -7.48 -0.19
CA CYS A 82 -1.96 -7.71 0.76
C CYS A 82 -1.77 -6.81 1.98
N GLN A 83 -2.63 -5.81 2.16
CA GLN A 83 -2.62 -5.04 3.41
C GLN A 83 -3.16 -5.93 4.53
N MET A 84 -2.57 -5.79 5.73
CA MET A 84 -2.99 -6.51 6.92
C MET A 84 -3.03 -5.54 8.10
N ALA A 85 -4.24 -5.26 8.58
CA ALA A 85 -4.51 -4.38 9.71
C ALA A 85 -4.67 -5.18 11.02
N CYS A 86 -4.03 -4.70 12.09
CA CYS A 86 -4.17 -5.30 13.43
C CYS A 86 -5.46 -4.90 14.17
N ARG A 87 -6.21 -3.92 13.65
CA ARG A 87 -7.42 -3.34 14.28
C ARG A 87 -8.39 -4.38 14.84
N ASP A 88 -8.67 -5.43 14.09
CA ASP A 88 -9.75 -6.38 14.33
C ASP A 88 -9.26 -7.84 14.45
N ARG A 89 -7.94 -8.08 14.51
CA ARG A 89 -7.33 -9.42 14.62
C ARG A 89 -6.36 -9.53 15.80
N ASN A 90 -6.35 -10.68 16.45
CA ASN A 90 -5.33 -11.04 17.45
C ASN A 90 -4.14 -11.74 16.78
N ARG A 91 -3.06 -11.99 17.53
CA ARG A 91 -1.86 -12.67 17.00
C ARG A 91 -2.12 -14.07 16.43
N ILE A 92 -3.17 -14.78 16.87
CA ILE A 92 -3.51 -16.10 16.34
C ILE A 92 -4.08 -15.93 14.92
N ALA A 93 -5.06 -15.05 14.76
CA ALA A 93 -5.67 -14.74 13.47
C ALA A 93 -4.65 -14.15 12.48
N LEU A 94 -3.77 -13.25 12.94
CA LEU A 94 -2.71 -12.67 12.10
C LEU A 94 -1.74 -13.75 11.59
N GLN A 95 -1.26 -14.66 12.44
CA GLN A 95 -0.39 -15.75 12.00
C GLN A 95 -1.09 -16.70 11.04
N ALA A 96 -2.35 -17.05 11.31
CA ALA A 96 -3.15 -17.89 10.42
C ALA A 96 -3.31 -17.25 9.03
N ASP A 97 -3.64 -15.95 8.97
CA ASP A 97 -3.78 -15.22 7.71
C ASP A 97 -2.43 -15.12 6.96
N LEU A 98 -1.31 -14.90 7.66
CA LEU A 98 0.03 -14.83 7.06
C LEU A 98 0.48 -16.18 6.49
N MET A 99 0.24 -17.28 7.21
CA MET A 99 0.49 -18.64 6.69
C MET A 99 -0.40 -18.93 5.48
N GLY A 100 -1.67 -18.52 5.53
CA GLY A 100 -2.59 -18.62 4.40
C GLY A 100 -2.11 -17.82 3.18
N ALA A 101 -1.63 -16.59 3.38
CA ALA A 101 -1.04 -15.77 2.32
C ALA A 101 0.15 -16.49 1.67
N HIS A 102 1.09 -16.99 2.49
CA HIS A 102 2.24 -17.73 2.00
C HIS A 102 1.84 -18.97 1.20
N ALA A 103 0.89 -19.78 1.71
CA ALA A 103 0.41 -20.98 1.05
C ALA A 103 -0.29 -20.69 -0.29
N LEU A 104 -0.95 -19.53 -0.42
CA LEU A 104 -1.63 -19.09 -1.65
C LEU A 104 -0.69 -18.43 -2.67
N GLY A 105 0.61 -18.36 -2.39
CA GLY A 105 1.58 -17.72 -3.28
C GLY A 105 1.66 -16.19 -3.12
N ILE A 106 0.94 -15.60 -2.17
CA ILE A 106 1.03 -14.17 -1.87
C ILE A 106 2.32 -13.94 -1.08
N ARG A 107 3.16 -13.02 -1.57
CA ARG A 107 4.47 -12.74 -0.99
C ARG A 107 4.55 -11.33 -0.41
N ASN A 108 3.88 -10.35 -1.02
CA ASN A 108 3.99 -8.96 -0.58
C ASN A 108 2.92 -8.64 0.46
N ILE A 109 3.35 -8.20 1.64
CA ILE A 109 2.47 -7.80 2.76
C ILE A 109 2.72 -6.34 3.11
N LEU A 110 1.67 -5.57 3.41
CA LEU A 110 1.80 -4.26 4.04
C LEU A 110 1.26 -4.32 5.47
N ALA A 111 2.15 -4.23 6.45
CA ALA A 111 1.81 -4.31 7.87
C ALA A 111 1.26 -2.98 8.39
N LEU A 112 0.01 -2.98 8.87
CA LEU A 112 -0.71 -1.80 9.32
C LEU A 112 -1.23 -1.98 10.75
N THR A 113 -1.16 -0.90 11.54
CA THR A 113 -1.89 -0.87 12.82
C THR A 113 -3.40 -0.91 12.57
N GLY A 114 -3.86 -0.17 11.54
CA GLY A 114 -5.27 -0.02 11.20
C GLY A 114 -5.93 1.18 11.89
N ASP A 115 -6.95 1.73 11.24
CA ASP A 115 -7.74 2.84 11.79
C ASP A 115 -8.57 2.38 13.00
N PRO A 116 -8.96 3.26 13.93
CA PRO A 116 -9.93 2.91 14.96
C PRO A 116 -11.27 2.44 14.35
N VAL A 117 -11.90 1.41 14.92
CA VAL A 117 -13.22 0.88 14.46
C VAL A 117 -14.30 1.96 14.37
N LYS A 118 -14.24 2.97 15.26
CA LYS A 118 -15.15 4.12 15.30
C LYS A 118 -15.08 5.02 14.06
N ALA A 119 -14.01 4.95 13.27
CA ALA A 119 -13.90 5.67 12.01
C ALA A 119 -14.74 5.05 10.87
N GLY A 120 -15.14 3.78 11.05
CA GLY A 120 -15.81 2.97 10.06
C GLY A 120 -17.33 2.97 10.15
N ASP A 121 -17.93 1.99 9.47
CA ASP A 121 -19.39 1.81 9.39
C ASP A 121 -19.96 0.84 10.45
N HIS A 122 -19.09 0.31 11.33
CA HIS A 122 -19.47 -0.56 12.45
C HIS A 122 -18.87 -0.03 13.76
N PRO A 123 -19.28 1.17 14.23
CA PRO A 123 -18.65 1.85 15.36
C PRO A 123 -18.77 1.11 16.68
N ASP A 124 -19.75 0.21 16.82
CA ASP A 124 -20.01 -0.59 18.01
C ASP A 124 -19.23 -1.92 18.04
N ALA A 125 -18.50 -2.25 16.97
CA ALA A 125 -17.64 -3.44 16.95
C ALA A 125 -16.48 -3.30 17.95
N LYS A 126 -16.06 -4.43 18.53
CA LYS A 126 -14.92 -4.46 19.45
C LYS A 126 -13.61 -4.43 18.66
N SER A 127 -12.75 -3.47 18.99
CA SER A 127 -11.39 -3.45 18.50
C SER A 127 -10.52 -4.49 19.21
N VAL A 128 -9.58 -5.11 18.49
CA VAL A 128 -8.65 -6.10 19.04
C VAL A 128 -7.29 -5.49 19.35
N PHE A 129 -6.58 -4.96 18.33
CA PHE A 129 -5.26 -4.31 18.47
C PHE A 129 -4.28 -5.07 19.39
N ASP A 130 -4.29 -6.41 19.35
CA ASP A 130 -3.35 -7.23 20.14
C ASP A 130 -1.89 -6.88 19.78
N LEU A 131 -1.67 -6.59 18.49
CA LEU A 131 -0.46 -6.03 17.93
C LEU A 131 -0.73 -4.67 17.26
N GLU A 132 0.34 -3.94 16.96
CA GLU A 132 0.41 -2.79 16.07
C GLU A 132 1.45 -3.04 14.98
N SER A 133 1.53 -2.19 13.94
CA SER A 133 2.38 -2.43 12.77
C SER A 133 3.83 -2.82 13.07
N VAL A 134 4.47 -2.25 14.10
CA VAL A 134 5.85 -2.62 14.48
C VAL A 134 5.93 -4.04 15.02
N ARG A 135 5.05 -4.43 15.95
CA ARG A 135 5.02 -5.82 16.45
C ARG A 135 4.54 -6.83 15.40
N LEU A 136 3.68 -6.43 14.45
CA LEU A 136 3.33 -7.27 13.30
C LEU A 136 4.53 -7.51 12.38
N LEU A 137 5.35 -6.49 12.12
CA LEU A 137 6.61 -6.66 11.36
C LEU A 137 7.55 -7.66 12.05
N GLN A 138 7.73 -7.53 13.37
CA GLN A 138 8.56 -8.47 14.15
C GLN A 138 8.01 -9.90 14.09
N LEU A 139 6.68 -10.07 14.15
CA LEU A 139 6.04 -11.37 14.00
C LEU A 139 6.32 -11.97 12.61
N ILE A 140 6.16 -11.19 11.54
CA ILE A 140 6.45 -11.64 10.18
C ILE A 140 7.93 -12.00 10.04
N GLN A 141 8.83 -11.25 10.66
CA GLN A 141 10.26 -11.56 10.69
C GLN A 141 10.55 -12.91 11.36
N LYS A 142 9.89 -13.22 12.49
CA LYS A 142 9.98 -14.54 13.15
C LYS A 142 9.49 -15.67 12.23
N MET A 143 8.36 -15.47 11.56
CA MET A 143 7.80 -16.48 10.64
C MET A 143 8.73 -16.71 9.44
N ASN A 144 9.35 -15.65 8.92
CA ASN A 144 10.39 -15.75 7.88
C ASN A 144 11.70 -16.38 8.37
N GLN A 145 11.87 -16.57 9.68
CA GLN A 145 12.96 -17.35 10.29
C GLN A 145 12.52 -18.78 10.63
N GLY A 146 11.27 -19.14 10.34
CA GLY A 146 10.73 -20.49 10.58
C GLY A 146 10.16 -20.73 11.96
N VAL A 147 9.81 -19.68 12.71
CA VAL A 147 9.19 -19.82 14.04
C VAL A 147 7.92 -18.97 14.20
N ASP A 148 7.00 -19.44 15.05
CA ASP A 148 5.78 -18.73 15.41
C ASP A 148 6.01 -17.65 16.50
N CYS A 149 4.95 -17.00 16.95
CA CYS A 149 5.02 -15.95 17.97
C CYS A 149 5.56 -16.45 19.33
N ASN A 150 5.48 -17.75 19.60
CA ASN A 150 5.95 -18.42 20.82
C ASN A 150 7.32 -19.09 20.62
N ASP A 151 8.03 -18.75 19.54
CA ASP A 151 9.34 -19.31 19.19
C ASP A 151 9.30 -20.84 18.96
N LYS A 152 8.13 -21.37 18.56
CA LYS A 152 7.99 -22.76 18.13
C LYS A 152 8.25 -22.88 16.63
N PRO A 153 8.99 -23.91 16.17
CA PRO A 153 9.21 -24.11 14.75
C PRO A 153 7.90 -24.29 13.96
N LEU A 154 7.82 -23.65 12.80
CA LEU A 154 6.79 -23.93 11.80
C LEU A 154 7.07 -25.31 11.18
N THR A 155 6.02 -26.10 10.96
CA THR A 155 6.15 -27.53 10.62
C THR A 155 6.74 -27.79 9.23
N ASP A 156 6.64 -26.81 8.33
CA ASP A 156 7.04 -26.84 6.93
C ASP A 156 8.14 -25.82 6.60
N GLY A 157 8.74 -25.20 7.62
CA GLY A 157 9.87 -24.28 7.49
C GLY A 157 9.47 -22.80 7.50
N ALA A 158 10.42 -21.95 7.09
CA ALA A 158 10.24 -20.50 7.06
C ALA A 158 9.22 -20.07 6.01
N THR A 159 8.42 -19.05 6.36
CA THR A 159 7.69 -18.30 5.34
C THR A 159 8.67 -17.45 4.52
N ASP A 160 8.22 -17.02 3.35
CA ASP A 160 8.93 -16.08 2.50
C ASP A 160 7.99 -14.91 2.19
N LEU A 161 7.94 -13.92 3.08
CA LEU A 161 7.06 -12.76 2.97
C LEU A 161 7.88 -11.48 2.85
N PHE A 162 7.70 -10.77 1.73
CA PHE A 162 8.25 -9.45 1.49
C PHE A 162 7.36 -8.38 2.14
N VAL A 163 7.72 -7.96 3.34
CA VAL A 163 6.88 -7.08 4.17
C VAL A 163 7.30 -5.61 4.10
N GLY A 164 6.32 -4.73 3.89
CA GLY A 164 6.49 -3.28 3.96
C GLY A 164 5.69 -2.64 5.08
N ALA A 165 5.85 -1.33 5.23
CA ALA A 165 5.16 -0.56 6.26
C ALA A 165 4.72 0.84 5.80
N ALA A 166 3.67 1.37 6.41
CA ALA A 166 3.24 2.74 6.12
C ALA A 166 4.15 3.80 6.79
N VAL A 167 4.31 4.96 6.16
CA VAL A 167 4.99 6.14 6.73
C VAL A 167 4.16 7.42 6.48
N ASP A 168 4.30 8.42 7.34
CA ASP A 168 3.69 9.74 7.15
C ASP A 168 4.75 10.84 7.29
N PRO A 169 5.40 11.24 6.17
CA PRO A 169 6.41 12.29 6.14
C PRO A 169 5.90 13.66 6.64
N GLN A 170 4.58 13.85 6.67
CA GLN A 170 3.93 15.11 7.01
C GLN A 170 3.50 15.16 8.49
N CYS A 171 3.82 14.13 9.27
CA CYS A 171 3.53 14.08 10.70
C CYS A 171 4.11 15.30 11.43
N GLY A 172 3.29 16.02 12.21
CA GLY A 172 3.72 17.22 12.94
C GLY A 172 4.86 17.00 13.94
N SER A 173 5.07 15.77 14.43
CA SER A 173 6.18 15.42 15.31
C SER A 173 7.33 14.79 14.52
N TRP A 174 8.39 15.56 14.29
CA TRP A 174 9.55 15.11 13.51
C TRP A 174 10.33 13.99 14.20
N SER A 175 10.60 14.14 15.50
CA SER A 175 11.25 13.09 16.30
C SER A 175 10.40 11.83 16.40
N GLY A 176 9.07 11.99 16.51
CA GLY A 176 8.13 10.88 16.50
C GLY A 176 8.09 10.15 15.14
N LEU A 177 8.14 10.88 14.03
CA LEU A 177 8.27 10.32 12.69
C LEU A 177 9.55 9.49 12.55
N GLN A 178 10.71 10.09 12.85
CA GLN A 178 12.01 9.42 12.79
C GLN A 178 12.02 8.14 13.63
N SER A 179 11.66 8.24 14.90
CA SER A 179 11.65 7.10 15.82
C SER A 179 10.73 5.97 15.34
N ARG A 180 9.53 6.28 14.85
CA ARG A 180 8.62 5.25 14.31
C ARG A 180 9.13 4.61 13.03
N PHE A 181 9.75 5.40 12.15
CA PHE A 181 10.33 4.90 10.90
C PHE A 181 11.50 3.95 11.19
N GLU A 182 12.45 4.36 12.02
CA GLU A 182 13.60 3.55 12.44
C GLU A 182 13.17 2.26 13.14
N ARG A 183 12.17 2.32 14.02
CA ARG A 183 11.59 1.13 14.66
C ARG A 183 11.00 0.14 13.66
N LYS A 184 10.38 0.62 12.58
CA LYS A 184 9.83 -0.24 11.52
C LYS A 184 10.94 -0.89 10.69
N ILE A 185 12.03 -0.15 10.42
CA ILE A 185 13.22 -0.72 9.77
C ILE A 185 13.84 -1.82 10.63
N ALA A 186 14.06 -1.54 11.92
CA ALA A 186 14.62 -2.49 12.88
C ALA A 186 13.74 -3.75 13.04
N ALA A 187 12.42 -3.59 12.88
CA ALA A 187 11.45 -4.69 12.87
C ALA A 187 11.38 -5.48 11.56
N GLY A 188 12.19 -5.13 10.55
CA GLY A 188 12.32 -5.90 9.31
C GLY A 188 11.57 -5.36 8.10
N ALA A 189 11.00 -4.14 8.15
CA ALA A 189 10.36 -3.54 6.98
C ALA A 189 11.32 -3.44 5.77
N GLN A 190 10.90 -3.97 4.63
CA GLN A 190 11.68 -4.04 3.40
C GLN A 190 11.37 -2.90 2.43
N PHE A 191 10.18 -2.32 2.50
CA PHE A 191 9.77 -1.15 1.73
C PHE A 191 8.78 -0.30 2.54
N PHE A 192 8.58 0.94 2.10
CA PHE A 192 7.62 1.86 2.71
C PHE A 192 6.70 2.48 1.68
N GLN A 193 5.45 2.68 2.07
CA GLN A 193 4.47 3.46 1.31
C GLN A 193 4.00 4.62 2.18
N SER A 194 4.08 5.84 1.66
CA SER A 194 3.58 6.98 2.41
C SER A 194 2.07 7.07 2.36
N GLN A 195 1.49 7.75 3.34
CA GLN A 195 0.15 8.34 3.18
C GLN A 195 0.13 9.35 2.03
N LEU A 196 -1.07 9.83 1.66
CA LEU A 196 -1.25 10.89 0.67
C LEU A 196 -0.32 12.07 0.97
N ILE A 197 0.58 12.38 0.03
CA ILE A 197 1.48 13.53 0.10
C ILE A 197 0.77 14.77 -0.46
N THR A 198 0.66 15.80 0.37
CA THR A 198 0.17 17.13 -0.03
C THR A 198 1.25 18.22 0.07
N ASP A 199 2.32 17.93 0.80
CA ASP A 199 3.48 18.79 1.03
C ASP A 199 4.75 18.04 0.62
N PHE A 200 5.24 18.35 -0.60
CA PHE A 200 6.42 17.73 -1.18
C PHE A 200 7.73 18.24 -0.59
N GLU A 201 7.76 19.44 -0.01
CA GLU A 201 8.94 19.96 0.69
C GLU A 201 9.19 19.14 1.97
N ARG A 202 8.12 18.76 2.68
CA ARG A 202 8.23 17.84 3.82
C ARG A 202 8.63 16.43 3.42
N LEU A 203 8.16 15.96 2.26
CA LEU A 203 8.60 14.68 1.70
C LEU A 203 10.10 14.72 1.40
N GLU A 204 10.59 15.74 0.68
CA GLU A 204 12.01 15.94 0.36
C GLU A 204 12.85 15.98 1.64
N LYS A 205 12.47 16.80 2.63
CA LYS A 205 13.17 16.87 3.91
C LYS A 205 13.21 15.52 4.64
N PHE A 206 12.15 14.71 4.55
CA PHE A 206 12.12 13.37 5.13
C PHE A 206 13.06 12.43 4.40
N MET A 207 13.03 12.46 3.06
CA MET A 207 13.92 11.67 2.22
C MET A 207 15.38 11.98 2.53
N ASP A 208 15.73 13.25 2.60
CA ASP A 208 17.10 13.72 2.83
C ASP A 208 17.61 13.45 4.25
N LYS A 209 16.80 13.75 5.27
CA LYS A 209 17.28 13.80 6.66
C LYS A 209 17.05 12.51 7.45
N ILE A 210 16.09 11.68 7.03
CA ILE A 210 15.71 10.47 7.77
C ILE A 210 15.86 9.23 6.89
N ALA A 211 15.29 9.22 5.68
CA ALA A 211 15.25 7.99 4.91
C ALA A 211 16.58 7.61 4.25
N SER A 212 17.34 8.61 3.79
CA SER A 212 18.59 8.44 3.03
C SER A 212 19.62 7.52 3.71
N VAL A 213 19.64 7.48 5.05
CA VAL A 213 20.59 6.67 5.82
C VAL A 213 20.23 5.19 5.93
N HIS A 214 19.04 4.78 5.49
CA HIS A 214 18.51 3.42 5.74
C HIS A 214 18.38 2.53 4.49
N ASN A 215 18.65 3.05 3.29
CA ASN A 215 18.62 2.32 2.01
C ASN A 215 17.39 1.39 1.87
N LYS A 216 16.19 1.93 2.12
CA LYS A 216 14.91 1.22 1.90
C LYS A 216 14.07 1.96 0.86
N PRO A 217 13.46 1.24 -0.11
CA PRO A 217 12.58 1.86 -1.07
C PRO A 217 11.36 2.49 -0.37
N ILE A 218 11.06 3.73 -0.78
CA ILE A 218 9.93 4.52 -0.29
C ILE A 218 9.12 4.96 -1.51
N LEU A 219 7.83 4.65 -1.48
CA LEU A 219 6.88 5.01 -2.50
C LEU A 219 6.02 6.18 -2.00
N ALA A 220 6.02 7.29 -2.74
CA ALA A 220 5.20 8.45 -2.42
C ALA A 220 3.73 8.18 -2.76
N GLY A 221 2.84 8.38 -1.79
CA GLY A 221 1.40 8.24 -1.93
C GLY A 221 0.80 9.39 -2.71
N ILE A 222 0.33 9.13 -3.93
CA ILE A 222 -0.31 10.11 -4.82
C ILE A 222 -1.80 9.80 -4.91
N PHE A 223 -2.65 10.79 -4.65
CA PHE A 223 -4.10 10.60 -4.67
C PHE A 223 -4.75 11.39 -5.81
N LEU A 224 -5.60 10.75 -6.60
CA LEU A 224 -6.37 11.42 -7.65
C LEU A 224 -7.48 12.31 -7.05
N LEU A 225 -7.28 13.62 -7.10
CA LEU A 225 -8.28 14.61 -6.73
C LEU A 225 -9.23 14.86 -7.90
N LYS A 226 -10.48 14.39 -7.80
CA LYS A 226 -11.42 14.37 -8.95
C LYS A 226 -12.15 15.69 -9.19
N SER A 227 -12.16 16.56 -8.20
CA SER A 227 -12.83 17.87 -8.23
C SER A 227 -12.48 18.67 -6.98
N ALA A 228 -12.76 19.97 -6.99
CA ALA A 228 -12.61 20.82 -5.81
C ALA A 228 -13.44 20.32 -4.61
N LYS A 229 -14.68 19.86 -4.85
CA LYS A 229 -15.53 19.27 -3.80
C LYS A 229 -14.93 17.99 -3.22
N ASN A 230 -14.33 17.15 -4.07
CA ASN A 230 -13.64 15.94 -3.61
C ASN A 230 -12.39 16.29 -2.79
N ALA A 231 -11.56 17.25 -3.25
CA ALA A 231 -10.39 17.72 -2.52
C ALA A 231 -10.78 18.30 -1.15
N GLN A 232 -11.77 19.20 -1.09
CA GLN A 232 -12.27 19.76 0.17
C GLN A 232 -12.82 18.70 1.11
N PHE A 233 -13.49 17.66 0.59
CA PHE A 233 -13.95 16.53 1.41
C PHE A 233 -12.76 15.77 2.02
N ILE A 234 -11.74 15.45 1.22
CA ILE A 234 -10.53 14.77 1.70
C ILE A 234 -9.85 15.62 2.78
N ASN A 235 -9.69 16.92 2.53
CA ASN A 235 -9.06 17.86 3.47
C ASN A 235 -9.78 17.92 4.83
N ARG A 236 -11.11 17.74 4.85
CA ARG A 236 -11.92 17.73 6.09
C ARG A 236 -11.96 16.36 6.78
N CYS A 237 -12.00 15.28 6.00
CA CYS A 237 -12.36 13.96 6.51
C CYS A 237 -11.18 13.00 6.66
N VAL A 238 -10.01 13.31 6.10
CA VAL A 238 -8.81 12.48 6.21
C VAL A 238 -7.83 13.14 7.17
N PRO A 239 -7.62 12.58 8.38
CA PRO A 239 -6.72 13.17 9.37
C PRO A 239 -5.30 13.36 8.84
N GLY A 240 -4.71 14.53 9.11
CA GLY A 240 -3.34 14.86 8.74
C GLY A 240 -3.13 15.31 7.29
N VAL A 241 -4.16 15.25 6.44
CA VAL A 241 -4.09 15.77 5.07
C VAL A 241 -4.35 17.28 5.07
N ASN A 242 -3.50 18.03 4.36
CA ASN A 242 -3.67 19.46 4.12
C ASN A 242 -3.42 19.78 2.64
N ILE A 243 -4.47 19.73 1.83
CA ILE A 243 -4.39 20.05 0.39
C ILE A 243 -4.25 21.56 0.22
N PRO A 244 -3.20 22.06 -0.45
CA PRO A 244 -3.01 23.49 -0.68
C PRO A 244 -4.17 24.14 -1.45
N GLU A 245 -4.56 25.35 -1.06
CA GLU A 245 -5.71 26.06 -1.65
C GLU A 245 -5.55 26.26 -3.17
N HIS A 246 -4.32 26.51 -3.65
CA HIS A 246 -4.06 26.68 -5.07
C HIS A 246 -4.41 25.42 -5.90
N ILE A 247 -4.30 24.21 -5.33
CA ILE A 247 -4.71 22.96 -5.99
C ILE A 247 -6.24 22.88 -6.05
N ILE A 248 -6.92 23.26 -4.97
CA ILE A 248 -8.39 23.29 -4.90
C ILE A 248 -8.94 24.31 -5.91
N ASP A 249 -8.33 25.49 -6.00
CA ASP A 249 -8.68 26.54 -6.95
C ASP A 249 -8.46 26.12 -8.41
N ARG A 250 -7.35 25.43 -8.71
CA ARG A 250 -7.10 24.87 -10.05
C ARG A 250 -8.24 23.93 -10.45
N LEU A 251 -8.63 23.02 -9.57
CA LEU A 251 -9.75 22.10 -9.81
C LEU A 251 -11.10 22.82 -9.95
N ALA A 252 -11.33 23.91 -9.21
CA ALA A 252 -12.57 24.67 -9.26
C ALA A 252 -12.72 25.48 -10.56
N LYS A 253 -11.61 25.99 -11.10
CA LYS A 253 -11.57 26.81 -12.32
C LYS A 253 -11.50 25.96 -13.61
N ALA A 254 -11.18 24.68 -13.49
CA ALA A 254 -11.07 23.78 -14.64
C ALA A 254 -12.43 23.52 -15.31
N LYS A 255 -12.43 23.54 -16.65
CA LYS A 255 -13.61 23.15 -17.45
C LYS A 255 -13.98 21.68 -17.25
N ASP A 256 -12.96 20.83 -17.12
CA ASP A 256 -13.08 19.43 -16.74
C ASP A 256 -12.23 19.18 -15.49
N PRO A 257 -12.82 19.23 -14.28
CA PRO A 257 -12.09 19.06 -13.03
C PRO A 257 -11.44 17.69 -12.87
N LEU A 258 -12.00 16.64 -13.49
CA LEU A 258 -11.43 15.31 -13.40
C LEU A 258 -10.15 15.23 -14.23
N GLU A 259 -10.19 15.75 -15.47
CA GLU A 259 -9.02 15.81 -16.33
C GLU A 259 -7.90 16.67 -15.72
N GLU A 260 -8.25 17.78 -15.09
CA GLU A 260 -7.28 18.59 -14.34
C GLU A 260 -6.70 17.82 -13.15
N GLY A 261 -7.52 17.04 -12.45
CA GLY A 261 -7.08 16.13 -11.39
C GLY A 261 -6.06 15.09 -11.86
N VAL A 262 -6.26 14.53 -13.05
CA VAL A 262 -5.31 13.60 -13.69
C VAL A 262 -3.97 14.30 -13.97
N LYS A 263 -3.99 15.54 -14.48
CA LYS A 263 -2.76 16.33 -14.70
C LYS A 263 -2.02 16.65 -13.41
N ILE A 264 -2.74 17.09 -12.37
CA ILE A 264 -2.17 17.36 -11.05
C ILE A 264 -1.50 16.11 -10.49
N ALA A 265 -2.16 14.94 -10.58
CA ALA A 265 -1.56 13.69 -10.13
C ALA A 265 -0.31 13.33 -10.94
N ALA A 266 -0.29 13.57 -12.26
CA ALA A 266 0.89 13.34 -13.10
C ALA A 266 2.06 14.27 -12.74
N GLU A 267 1.80 15.56 -12.50
CA GLU A 267 2.79 16.53 -11.99
C GLU A 267 3.37 16.06 -10.65
N GLN A 268 2.52 15.57 -9.74
CA GLN A 268 2.95 15.03 -8.45
C GLN A 268 3.80 13.76 -8.57
N VAL A 269 3.48 12.87 -9.53
CA VAL A 269 4.33 11.71 -9.85
C VAL A 269 5.70 12.18 -10.36
N GLN A 270 5.76 13.20 -11.22
CA GLN A 270 7.02 13.74 -11.72
C GLN A 270 7.90 14.31 -10.60
N ILE A 271 7.31 15.01 -9.63
CA ILE A 271 8.04 15.48 -8.43
C ILE A 271 8.52 14.29 -7.61
N ALA A 272 7.64 13.30 -7.34
CA ALA A 272 8.00 12.11 -6.58
C ALA A 272 9.14 11.30 -7.22
N ARG A 273 9.25 11.27 -8.55
CA ARG A 273 10.37 10.61 -9.27
C ARG A 273 11.74 11.20 -8.93
N GLN A 274 11.81 12.47 -8.56
CA GLN A 274 13.06 13.12 -8.18
C GLN A 274 13.42 12.85 -6.71
N LEU A 275 12.43 12.48 -5.88
CA LEU A 275 12.58 12.40 -4.43
C LEU A 275 12.57 10.97 -3.89
N CYS A 276 11.87 10.06 -4.55
CA CYS A 276 11.50 8.75 -4.02
C CYS A 276 11.84 7.62 -5.00
N HIS A 277 11.87 6.40 -4.45
CA HIS A 277 12.14 5.18 -5.20
C HIS A 277 10.92 4.70 -6.01
N GLY A 278 9.77 5.35 -5.86
CA GLY A 278 8.53 4.96 -6.49
C GLY A 278 7.32 5.79 -6.08
N VAL A 279 6.16 5.40 -6.58
CA VAL A 279 4.85 5.99 -6.25
C VAL A 279 3.82 4.92 -5.93
N HIS A 280 2.93 5.24 -4.99
CA HIS A 280 1.73 4.49 -4.67
C HIS A 280 0.50 5.31 -5.04
N ILE A 281 -0.23 4.92 -6.09
CA ILE A 281 -1.32 5.70 -6.67
C ILE A 281 -2.67 5.23 -6.13
N MET A 282 -3.40 6.14 -5.51
CA MET A 282 -4.75 5.94 -4.99
C MET A 282 -5.76 6.69 -5.87
N ALA A 283 -6.53 5.96 -6.66
CA ALA A 283 -7.54 6.52 -7.54
C ALA A 283 -8.94 5.95 -7.24
N VAL A 284 -9.34 5.95 -5.97
CA VAL A 284 -10.57 5.34 -5.43
C VAL A 284 -11.75 5.35 -6.42
N LYS A 285 -12.25 4.21 -6.90
CA LYS A 285 -13.36 4.08 -7.89
C LYS A 285 -13.08 4.66 -9.28
N ARG A 286 -11.83 4.98 -9.60
CA ARG A 286 -11.33 5.49 -10.89
C ARG A 286 -9.92 4.96 -11.18
N GLU A 287 -9.69 3.71 -10.78
CA GLU A 287 -8.44 2.99 -11.00
C GLU A 287 -8.11 2.88 -12.50
N ASP A 288 -9.14 2.93 -13.35
CA ASP A 288 -9.06 3.04 -14.82
C ASP A 288 -8.21 4.23 -15.32
N LEU A 289 -8.07 5.29 -14.52
CA LEU A 289 -7.31 6.48 -14.90
C LEU A 289 -5.83 6.42 -14.56
N ILE A 290 -5.39 5.45 -13.76
CA ILE A 290 -3.99 5.33 -13.34
C ILE A 290 -3.04 5.19 -14.54
N PRO A 291 -3.32 4.38 -15.58
CA PRO A 291 -2.48 4.31 -16.77
C PRO A 291 -2.26 5.67 -17.43
N LYS A 292 -3.31 6.50 -17.53
CA LYS A 292 -3.25 7.85 -18.10
C LYS A 292 -2.42 8.81 -17.25
N ILE A 293 -2.53 8.74 -15.92
CA ILE A 293 -1.68 9.51 -14.99
C ILE A 293 -0.20 9.17 -15.24
N LEU A 294 0.11 7.87 -15.35
CA LEU A 294 1.47 7.38 -15.59
C LEU A 294 2.00 7.82 -16.97
N ASP A 295 1.17 7.78 -18.03
CA ASP A 295 1.56 8.26 -19.36
C ASP A 295 1.92 9.74 -19.35
N LEU A 296 1.08 10.58 -18.75
CA LEU A 296 1.35 12.01 -18.63
C LEU A 296 2.57 12.32 -17.75
N ALA A 297 2.86 11.47 -16.77
CA ALA A 297 4.05 11.57 -15.94
C ALA A 297 5.33 11.00 -16.61
N GLY A 298 5.21 10.46 -17.84
CA GLY A 298 6.32 9.85 -18.57
C GLY A 298 6.86 8.58 -17.90
N VAL A 299 6.02 7.83 -17.20
CA VAL A 299 6.36 6.55 -16.58
C VAL A 299 6.06 5.43 -17.56
N GLU A 300 7.07 4.64 -17.88
CA GLU A 300 6.98 3.54 -18.84
C GLU A 300 6.15 2.37 -18.29
N SER A 301 5.67 1.51 -19.18
CA SER A 301 5.01 0.26 -18.80
C SER A 301 5.99 -0.67 -18.10
N VAL A 302 5.48 -1.46 -17.15
CA VAL A 302 6.27 -2.48 -16.44
C VAL A 302 6.34 -3.72 -17.31
N GLU A 303 7.55 -4.20 -17.60
CA GLU A 303 7.75 -5.46 -18.32
C GLU A 303 7.19 -6.63 -17.51
N LEU A 304 6.13 -7.25 -18.01
CA LEU A 304 5.63 -8.49 -17.44
C LEU A 304 6.57 -9.61 -17.88
N VAL A 305 7.43 -10.07 -16.99
CA VAL A 305 8.15 -11.33 -17.20
C VAL A 305 7.10 -12.43 -17.22
N VAL A 306 6.72 -12.86 -18.43
CA VAL A 306 5.81 -14.00 -18.60
C VAL A 306 6.54 -15.22 -18.05
N ALA A 307 6.12 -15.67 -16.86
CA ALA A 307 6.54 -16.97 -16.35
C ALA A 307 6.10 -18.02 -17.38
N LYS A 308 7.08 -18.68 -18.01
CA LYS A 308 6.86 -19.89 -18.80
C LYS A 308 6.55 -21.06 -17.88
#